data_AF-A0A4P9CAS7-F1
#
_entry.id   AF-A0A4P9CAS7-F1
#
_cell.length_a   1.000
_cell.length_b   1.000
_cell.length_c   1.000
_cell.angle_alpha   90.00
_cell.angle_beta   90.00
_cell.angle_gamma   90.00
#
_symmetry.space_group_name_H-M   'P 1'
#
loop_
_entity.id
_entity.type
_entity.pdbx_description
1 polymer ?
#
loop_
_entity_poly.entity_id
_entity_poly.type
_entity_poly.pdbx_seq_one_letter_code
_entity_poly.pdbx_strand_id
1 'polypeptide(L)'
;MKTQNIPVNSIRLCLDHCTGSQLEGTIVGVALKDPVPFRGLRAFVTKVDAAFDQIGRPQPHQLTRSFNTEEARPAPFSANPECYHAPETIQARRGQEKTLDLIMLTRRHTEWQGILKDIGGNTVGHFSSVLECIQLITREEDRHLA
;
A
#
# COMPACT_ATOMS: atom_id res chain seq x y z
N MET A 1 -3.88 19.70 -16.83
CA MET A 1 -3.21 18.83 -15.85
C MET A 1 -4.11 17.63 -15.63
N LYS A 2 -3.66 16.39 -15.88
CA LYS A 2 -4.50 15.21 -15.67
C LYS A 2 -4.60 14.97 -14.16
N THR A 3 -5.79 15.11 -13.59
CA THR A 3 -6.07 14.73 -12.20
C THR A 3 -5.91 13.23 -12.10
N GLN A 4 -4.74 12.76 -11.64
CA GLN A 4 -4.51 11.34 -11.40
C GLN A 4 -5.36 10.93 -10.20
N ASN A 5 -6.31 10.02 -10.43
CA ASN A 5 -7.17 9.52 -9.38
C ASN A 5 -6.43 8.44 -8.59
N ILE A 6 -6.08 8.73 -7.33
CA ILE A 6 -5.52 7.73 -6.41
C ILE A 6 -6.66 6.79 -6.02
N PRO A 7 -6.55 5.47 -6.27
CA PRO A 7 -7.58 4.53 -5.85
C PRO A 7 -7.82 4.61 -4.34
N VAL A 8 -9.08 4.60 -3.92
CA VAL A 8 -9.46 4.68 -2.49
C VAL A 8 -8.84 3.53 -1.68
N ASN A 9 -8.64 2.38 -2.31
CA ASN A 9 -8.03 1.18 -1.74
C ASN A 9 -6.50 1.14 -1.89
N SER A 10 -5.85 2.28 -2.13
CA SER A 10 -4.40 2.38 -2.22
C SER A 10 -3.82 3.25 -1.11
N ILE A 11 -2.53 3.07 -0.84
CA ILE A 11 -1.78 3.92 0.07
C ILE A 11 -0.69 4.63 -0.69
N ARG A 12 -0.36 5.83 -0.24
CA ARG A 12 0.82 6.58 -0.67
C ARG A 12 1.92 6.46 0.38
N LEU A 13 3.09 6.11 -0.11
CA LEU A 13 4.34 6.02 0.63
C LEU A 13 5.12 7.32 0.40
N CYS A 14 5.23 8.15 1.43
CA CYS A 14 6.10 9.32 1.45
C CYS A 14 7.42 8.89 2.09
N LEU A 15 8.43 8.56 1.27
CA LEU A 15 9.70 8.03 1.73
C LEU A 15 10.67 9.18 1.97
N ASP A 16 11.10 9.31 3.22
CA ASP A 16 12.06 10.33 3.63
C ASP A 16 13.48 9.81 3.51
N HIS A 17 13.71 8.51 3.79
CA HIS A 17 14.92 7.81 3.39
C HIS A 17 14.63 6.39 2.90
N CYS A 18 15.24 5.99 1.79
CA CYS A 18 15.04 4.67 1.19
C CYS A 18 16.33 4.04 0.64
N THR A 19 17.33 3.84 1.49
CA THR A 19 18.55 3.09 1.18
C THR A 19 18.40 1.60 1.51
N GLY A 20 19.28 0.74 0.99
CA GLY A 20 19.21 -0.71 1.19
C GLY A 20 19.20 -1.18 2.66
N SER A 21 19.62 -0.33 3.61
CA SER A 21 19.59 -0.62 5.05
C SER A 21 18.61 0.27 5.85
N GLN A 22 18.12 1.38 5.28
CA GLN A 22 17.29 2.34 5.98
C GLN A 22 16.07 2.73 5.13
N LEU A 23 14.90 2.32 5.64
CA LEU A 23 13.60 2.62 5.02
C LEU A 23 12.75 3.36 6.06
N GLU A 24 12.53 4.65 5.86
CA GLU A 24 11.71 5.50 6.73
C GLU A 24 10.85 6.46 5.93
N GLY A 25 9.71 6.82 6.53
CA GLY A 25 8.74 7.68 5.89
C GLY A 25 7.38 7.61 6.56
N THR A 26 6.38 8.09 5.82
CA THR A 26 5.00 8.17 6.28
C THR A 26 4.06 7.55 5.25
N ILE A 27 3.17 6.67 5.74
CA ILE A 27 2.08 6.09 4.95
C ILE A 27 0.85 6.99 5.13
N VAL A 28 0.21 7.34 4.02
CA VAL A 28 -1.03 8.10 3.99
C VAL A 28 -1.99 7.46 2.97
N GLY A 29 -3.28 7.67 3.10
CA GLY A 29 -4.26 7.12 2.15
C GLY A 29 -5.62 7.77 2.33
N VAL A 30 -6.46 7.68 1.30
CA VAL A 30 -7.83 8.25 1.33
C VAL A 30 -8.65 7.59 2.45
N ALA A 31 -8.54 6.27 2.57
CA ALA A 31 -9.20 5.46 3.57
C ALA A 31 -8.36 5.19 4.83
N LEU A 32 -7.30 5.98 5.06
CA LEU A 32 -6.46 5.91 6.26
C LEU A 32 -6.69 7.15 7.12
N LYS A 33 -7.18 6.98 8.34
CA LYS A 33 -7.58 8.10 9.20
C LYS A 33 -6.41 9.03 9.51
N ASP A 34 -5.31 8.46 10.00
CA ASP A 34 -4.14 9.21 10.46
C ASP A 34 -2.91 8.84 9.63
N PRO A 35 -1.97 9.78 9.36
CA PRO A 35 -0.68 9.45 8.78
C PRO A 35 0.09 8.48 9.68
N VAL A 36 0.66 7.43 9.09
CA VAL A 36 1.35 6.37 9.82
C VAL A 36 2.85 6.45 9.54
N PRO A 37 3.65 7.02 10.46
CA PRO A 37 5.10 7.01 10.33
C PRO A 37 5.66 5.61 10.57
N PHE A 38 6.76 5.28 9.90
CA PHE A 38 7.51 4.06 10.10
C PHE A 38 9.02 4.30 9.98
N ARG A 39 9.80 3.47 10.65
CA ARG A 39 11.27 3.46 10.58
C ARG A 39 11.80 2.04 10.59
N GLY A 40 12.57 1.71 9.56
CA GLY A 40 13.14 0.39 9.33
C GLY A 40 12.18 -0.57 8.65
N LEU A 41 12.75 -1.61 8.05
CA LEU A 41 12.05 -2.57 7.20
C LEU A 41 10.92 -3.31 7.92
N ARG A 42 11.16 -3.75 9.15
CA ARG A 42 10.16 -4.47 9.96
C ARG A 42 8.93 -3.59 10.22
N ALA A 43 9.15 -2.33 10.60
CA ALA A 43 8.07 -1.38 10.84
C ALA A 43 7.30 -1.11 9.54
N PHE A 44 8.00 -0.92 8.42
CA PHE A 44 7.36 -0.75 7.11
C PHE A 44 6.38 -1.89 6.81
N VAL A 45 6.82 -3.15 6.91
CA VAL A 45 5.96 -4.32 6.64
C VAL A 45 4.74 -4.34 7.56
N THR A 46 4.95 -4.24 8.87
CA THR A 46 3.85 -4.26 9.84
C THR A 46 2.86 -3.11 9.66
N LYS A 47 3.33 -1.90 9.34
CA LYS A 47 2.48 -0.73 9.18
C LYS A 47 1.69 -0.74 7.87
N VAL A 48 2.28 -1.22 6.78
CA VAL A 48 1.55 -1.41 5.51
C VAL A 48 0.46 -2.47 5.67
N ASP A 49 0.77 -3.60 6.31
CA ASP A 49 -0.23 -4.63 6.61
C ASP A 49 -1.40 -4.03 7.42
N ALA A 50 -1.10 -3.32 8.51
CA ALA A 50 -2.12 -2.69 9.34
C ALA A 50 -2.93 -1.62 8.59
N ALA A 51 -2.30 -0.86 7.69
CA ALA A 51 -2.99 0.13 6.86
C ALA A 51 -3.98 -0.56 5.90
N PHE A 52 -3.58 -1.66 5.25
CA PHE A 52 -4.48 -2.43 4.40
C PHE A 52 -5.54 -3.20 5.18
N ASP A 53 -5.29 -3.62 6.41
CA ASP A 53 -6.31 -4.18 7.31
C ASP A 53 -7.37 -3.13 7.68
N GLN A 54 -6.96 -1.87 7.87
CA GLN A 54 -7.87 -0.75 8.14
C GLN A 54 -8.68 -0.36 6.90
N ILE A 55 -8.01 -0.22 5.75
CA ILE A 55 -8.64 0.13 4.47
C ILE A 55 -9.57 -0.99 4.00
N GLY A 56 -9.15 -2.23 4.16
CA GLY A 56 -9.82 -3.41 3.65
C GLY A 56 -10.38 -4.30 4.76
N ARG A 57 -11.12 -3.73 5.74
CA ARG A 57 -11.77 -4.45 6.87
C ARG A 57 -11.90 -5.94 6.58
N PRO A 58 -11.33 -6.81 7.44
CA PRO A 58 -10.87 -8.14 7.06
C PRO A 58 -11.93 -8.92 6.28
N GLN A 59 -11.52 -9.56 5.18
CA GLN A 59 -12.27 -10.72 4.70
C GLN A 59 -12.24 -11.79 5.81
N PRO A 60 -13.39 -12.33 6.22
CA PRO A 60 -13.48 -13.46 7.13
C PRO A 60 -13.00 -14.78 6.49
N HIS A 61 -11.78 -14.82 5.97
CA HIS A 61 -11.07 -16.09 5.80
C HIS A 61 -10.29 -16.48 7.07
N GLN A 62 -10.31 -15.63 8.09
CA GLN A 62 -10.08 -15.98 9.49
C GLN A 62 -11.35 -16.40 10.25
N LEU A 63 -12.52 -16.51 9.59
CA LEU A 63 -13.61 -17.31 10.15
C LEU A 63 -13.20 -18.77 9.98
N THR A 64 -12.57 -19.26 11.05
CA THR A 64 -12.66 -20.61 11.59
C THR A 64 -13.05 -21.68 10.57
N ARG A 65 -12.17 -22.67 10.36
CA ARG A 65 -12.60 -23.98 9.89
C ARG A 65 -13.62 -24.54 10.89
N SER A 66 -14.88 -24.13 10.77
CA SER A 66 -16.00 -24.76 11.41
C SER A 66 -16.50 -25.78 10.40
N PHE A 67 -16.12 -27.04 10.60
CA PHE A 67 -16.83 -28.17 10.02
C PHE A 67 -18.26 -28.13 10.54
N ASN A 68 -19.15 -27.37 9.91
CA ASN A 68 -20.58 -27.60 9.94
C ASN A 68 -21.23 -26.85 8.79
N THR A 69 -21.69 -27.66 7.85
CA THR A 69 -22.95 -27.61 7.09
C THR A 69 -23.71 -26.27 7.02
N GLU A 70 -24.05 -25.93 5.77
CA GLU A 70 -25.00 -24.90 5.29
C GLU A 70 -24.43 -23.50 4.99
N GLU A 71 -24.14 -23.32 3.68
CA GLU A 71 -24.25 -22.08 2.91
C GLU A 71 -23.64 -20.79 3.49
N ALA A 72 -22.31 -20.78 3.65
CA ALA A 72 -21.56 -19.51 3.65
C ALA A 72 -21.57 -18.92 2.23
N ARG A 73 -22.59 -18.13 1.89
CA ARG A 73 -22.55 -17.25 0.71
C ARG A 73 -21.37 -16.29 0.88
N PRO A 74 -20.47 -16.14 -0.10
CA PRO A 74 -19.37 -15.18 0.00
C PRO A 74 -19.97 -13.78 0.16
N ALA A 75 -19.75 -13.16 1.32
CA ALA A 75 -20.12 -11.76 1.52
C ALA A 75 -19.37 -10.92 0.47
N PRO A 76 -20.07 -10.08 -0.32
CA PRO A 76 -19.41 -9.22 -1.28
C PRO A 76 -18.42 -8.30 -0.55
N PHE A 77 -17.25 -8.09 -1.17
CA PHE A 77 -16.25 -7.10 -0.77
C PHE A 77 -16.96 -5.81 -0.31
N SER A 78 -16.62 -5.32 0.89
CA SER A 78 -17.22 -4.08 1.40
C SER A 78 -16.81 -2.93 0.47
N ALA A 79 -17.72 -2.61 -0.46
CA ALA A 79 -17.40 -1.89 -1.69
C ALA A 79 -17.08 -0.40 -1.49
N ASN A 80 -17.12 0.11 -0.25
CA ASN A 80 -16.92 1.52 0.03
C ASN A 80 -16.21 1.73 1.39
N PRO A 81 -14.88 1.65 1.44
CA PRO A 81 -14.14 2.02 2.65
C PRO A 81 -14.41 3.47 3.04
N GLU A 82 -14.39 3.75 4.34
CA GLU A 82 -14.60 5.10 4.87
C GLU A 82 -13.48 6.02 4.37
N CYS A 83 -13.84 7.08 3.66
CA CYS A 83 -12.90 8.06 3.13
C CYS A 83 -12.70 9.17 4.17
N TYR A 84 -11.49 9.27 4.73
CA TYR A 84 -11.14 10.29 5.72
C TYR A 84 -10.53 11.54 5.08
N HIS A 85 -9.93 11.39 3.90
CA HIS A 85 -9.22 12.48 3.19
C HIS A 85 -9.67 12.58 1.75
N ALA A 86 -9.66 13.80 1.19
CA ALA A 86 -9.86 13.99 -0.24
C ALA A 86 -8.66 13.39 -1.03
N PRO A 87 -8.88 12.77 -2.20
CA PRO A 87 -7.81 12.23 -3.03
C PRO A 87 -6.70 13.24 -3.34
N GLU A 88 -7.06 14.51 -3.55
CA GLU A 88 -6.14 15.60 -3.86
C GLU A 88 -5.21 15.91 -2.68
N THR A 89 -5.72 15.81 -1.44
CA THR A 89 -4.93 15.99 -0.22
C THR A 89 -3.84 14.92 -0.11
N ILE A 90 -4.21 13.67 -0.39
CA ILE A 90 -3.24 12.56 -0.44
C ILE A 90 -2.28 12.77 -1.61
N GLN A 91 -2.80 13.20 -2.76
CA GLN A 91 -2.01 13.46 -3.95
C GLN A 91 -1.00 14.60 -3.78
N ALA A 92 -1.21 15.53 -2.85
CA ALA A 92 -0.26 16.61 -2.54
C ALA A 92 0.90 16.15 -1.64
N ARG A 93 0.76 15.05 -0.90
CA ARG A 93 1.78 14.55 0.03
C ARG A 93 3.02 14.03 -0.72
N ARG A 94 4.20 14.36 -0.22
CA ARG A 94 5.51 13.95 -0.74
C ARG A 94 6.41 13.53 0.42
N GLY A 95 7.22 12.50 0.18
CA GLY A 95 8.42 12.22 0.99
C GLY A 95 9.61 13.05 0.50
N GLN A 96 10.67 13.11 1.32
CA GLN A 96 11.87 13.88 0.98
C GLN A 96 12.67 13.26 -0.18
N GLU A 97 12.82 11.94 -0.22
CA GLU A 97 13.62 11.24 -1.24
C GLU A 97 12.75 10.70 -2.38
N LYS A 98 11.65 10.01 -2.04
CA LYS A 98 10.83 9.29 -3.01
C LYS A 98 9.37 9.27 -2.59
N THR A 99 8.46 9.26 -3.55
CA THR A 99 7.03 9.11 -3.29
C THR A 99 6.44 8.09 -4.24
N LEU A 100 5.74 7.10 -3.70
CA LEU A 100 5.15 6.00 -4.46
C LEU A 100 3.71 5.75 -4.02
N ASP A 101 2.87 5.35 -4.96
CA ASP A 101 1.53 4.83 -4.67
C ASP A 101 1.59 3.30 -4.73
N LEU A 102 1.23 2.64 -3.62
CA LEU A 102 1.17 1.19 -3.49
C LEU A 102 -0.28 0.73 -3.58
N ILE A 103 -0.54 -0.06 -4.62
CA ILE A 103 -1.83 -0.68 -4.89
C ILE A 103 -1.72 -2.18 -4.62
N MET A 104 -2.39 -2.64 -3.56
CA MET A 104 -2.45 -4.06 -3.22
C MET A 104 -3.50 -4.76 -4.10
N LEU A 105 -3.09 -5.78 -4.86
CA LEU A 105 -3.99 -6.59 -5.68
C LEU A 105 -4.44 -7.83 -4.93
N THR A 106 -3.52 -8.54 -4.29
CA THR A 106 -3.84 -9.75 -3.51
C THR A 106 -2.94 -9.84 -2.27
N ARG A 107 -3.46 -10.46 -1.22
CA ARG A 107 -2.74 -10.82 0.00
C ARG A 107 -3.07 -12.26 0.35
N ARG A 108 -2.56 -13.22 -0.42
CA ARG A 108 -2.68 -14.65 -0.11
C ARG A 108 -1.47 -15.05 0.75
N HIS A 109 -1.71 -15.71 1.88
CA HIS A 109 -0.66 -16.34 2.70
C HIS A 109 0.57 -15.45 2.98
N THR A 110 0.38 -14.20 3.46
CA THR A 110 1.45 -13.24 3.78
C THR A 110 2.34 -12.78 2.61
N GLU A 111 2.02 -13.16 1.38
CA GLU A 111 2.70 -12.65 0.19
C GLU A 111 1.88 -11.50 -0.40
N TRP A 112 2.44 -10.30 -0.31
CA TRP A 112 1.86 -9.13 -0.97
C TRP A 112 2.03 -9.27 -2.48
N GLN A 113 0.95 -9.06 -3.22
CA GLN A 113 0.99 -8.92 -4.68
C GLN A 113 0.36 -7.61 -5.08
N GLY A 114 1.05 -6.84 -5.90
CA GLY A 114 0.59 -5.48 -6.20
C GLY A 114 1.44 -4.73 -7.20
N ILE A 115 1.16 -3.44 -7.27
CA ILE A 115 1.77 -2.50 -8.21
C ILE A 115 2.27 -1.29 -7.44
N LEU A 116 3.48 -0.84 -7.76
CA LEU A 116 4.00 0.46 -7.35
C LEU A 116 3.91 1.45 -8.51
N LYS A 117 3.40 2.64 -8.24
CA LYS A 117 3.35 3.75 -9.20
C LYS A 117 4.11 4.96 -8.68
N ASP A 118 4.68 5.73 -9.59
CA ASP A 118 5.29 7.02 -9.27
C ASP A 118 4.24 8.13 -9.12
N ILE A 119 4.68 9.34 -8.78
CA ILE A 119 3.79 10.52 -8.66
C ILE A 119 3.13 10.93 -10.00
N GLY A 120 3.70 10.51 -11.13
CA GLY A 120 3.14 10.70 -12.47
C GLY A 120 2.06 9.69 -12.82
N GLY A 121 1.88 8.65 -12.01
CA GLY A 121 0.98 7.52 -12.25
C GLY A 121 1.60 6.42 -13.13
N ASN A 122 2.88 6.52 -13.48
CA ASN A 122 3.58 5.49 -14.24
C ASN A 122 3.88 4.29 -13.34
N THR A 123 3.76 3.10 -13.89
CA THR A 123 4.11 1.87 -13.17
C THR A 123 5.62 1.77 -13.00
N VAL A 124 6.08 1.78 -11.75
CA VAL A 124 7.49 1.53 -11.38
C VAL A 124 7.79 0.03 -11.46
N GLY A 125 6.82 -0.80 -11.08
CA GLY A 125 6.93 -2.25 -11.18
C GLY A 125 5.75 -2.99 -10.55
N HIS A 126 5.68 -4.28 -10.88
CA HIS A 126 4.81 -5.26 -10.23
C HIS A 126 5.64 -6.06 -9.23
N PHE A 127 5.02 -6.42 -8.11
CA PHE A 127 5.62 -7.31 -7.13
C PHE A 127 4.66 -8.45 -6.80
N SER A 128 5.24 -9.62 -6.53
CA SER A 128 4.54 -10.84 -6.13
C SER A 128 4.88 -11.28 -4.70
N SER A 129 5.83 -10.59 -4.05
CA SER A 129 6.21 -10.80 -2.66
C SER A 129 6.55 -9.49 -1.95
N VAL A 130 6.60 -9.56 -0.61
CA VAL A 130 7.03 -8.43 0.23
C VAL A 130 8.47 -8.01 -0.11
N LEU A 131 9.35 -8.97 -0.35
CA LEU A 131 10.76 -8.71 -0.69
C LEU A 131 10.89 -8.01 -2.04
N GLU A 132 10.14 -8.43 -3.07
CA GLU A 132 10.12 -7.75 -4.36
C GLU A 132 9.59 -6.31 -4.23
N CYS A 133 8.56 -6.10 -3.40
CA CYS A 133 8.07 -4.76 -3.11
C CYS A 133 9.17 -3.86 -2.51
N ILE A 134 9.88 -4.37 -1.51
CA ILE A 134 11.01 -3.68 -0.88
C ILE A 134 12.11 -3.38 -1.91
N GLN A 135 12.49 -4.37 -2.72
CA GLN A 135 13.52 -4.21 -3.75
C GLN A 135 13.15 -3.14 -4.76
N LEU A 136 11.88 -3.07 -5.19
CA LEU A 136 11.41 -2.00 -6.09
C LEU A 136 11.43 -0.61 -5.42
N ILE A 137 11.14 -0.55 -4.13
CA ILE A 137 11.17 0.70 -3.36
C ILE A 137 12.61 1.21 -3.22
N THR A 138 13.51 0.33 -2.76
CA THR A 138 14.92 0.66 -2.48
C THR A 138 15.80 0.58 -3.73
N ARG A 139 15.25 0.20 -4.89
CA ARG A 139 16.00 0.27 -6.15
C ARG A 139 16.38 1.72 -6.36
N GLU A 140 17.68 1.96 -6.31
CA GLU A 140 18.27 3.18 -6.82
C GLU A 140 17.91 3.21 -8.31
N GLU A 141 17.06 4.16 -8.70
CA GLU A 141 16.89 4.42 -10.11
C GLU A 141 18.24 4.94 -10.58
N ASP A 142 18.98 4.08 -11.27
CA ASP A 142 20.22 4.41 -11.96
C ASP A 142 19.90 5.63 -12.84
N ARG A 143 20.17 6.82 -12.29
CA ARG A 143 20.10 8.07 -13.01
C ARG A 143 21.34 8.11 -13.88
N HIS A 144 21.44 7.17 -14.82
CA HIS A 144 22.40 7.22 -15.90
C HIS A 144 21.97 8.39 -16.79
N LEU A 145 22.71 9.48 -16.59
CA LEU A 145 22.94 10.61 -17.47
C LEU A 145 22.42 10.44 -18.90
N ALA A 146 21.57 11.37 -19.31
CA ALA A 146 21.56 11.92 -20.67
C ALA A 146 21.37 13.43 -20.56
#